data_AF-A0A1S7ULF4-F1
#
_entry.id   AF-A0A1S7ULF4-F1
#
_cell.length_a   1.000
_cell.length_b   1.000
_cell.length_c   1.000
_cell.angle_alpha   90.00
_cell.angle_beta   90.00
_cell.angle_gamma   90.00
#
_symmetry.space_group_name_H-M   'P 1'
#
loop_
_entity.id
_entity.type
_entity.pdbx_description
1 polymer ?
#
loop_
_entity_poly.entity_id
_entity_poly.type
_entity_poly.pdbx_seq_one_letter_code
_entity_poly.pdbx_strand_id
1 'polypeptide(L)'
;MALPAGIEEPVWPDGGRADEVRPYRIHASSKYLALTKNKLEIVRLPHELDRPKPTDCWPSKSQIEPLIDFWLGSYQWRDQEEVLNDIPQFRTAFVVSQSKSAVKIHFIHDRSSSANAIPLLIIPPFPFSNLCLAHLIELFTEPGADHQSFHLVIPSLPGVGFSHSLPANTDAIPATAAIFDSLMKRLGYPFYLATNAGAGSSSPAQIDYRLADWLSTRYPESCLGTHLISPPLTAPGLQEAPLEWAKWSIANKFKASVWGYRSVDLSAFKQSRRTTSSNKASGAHTKAGSSTPKPAEPNVLSYALCDSPTGLLVLVMAGLRFLAPNKEFTPTEIINFTHTAWLPGPEGAMNFWAYCSNHTEKSLVKSPVKPRVVLTVFLGNDEPAITGGGSRADVDAAGGGDVFDSSPYSCPAWAKTRYDLLRTFRTSGKPGLLAWERPEIIANGVRGLAAAVLRVDSRLARSLEPMSEPVPSGQQVVASVGTVPPGKEEEEGGPQPPMSEWPDSQPKPSPKASGQPSPVKKATGHVNGVGNVRVTTSPVTPEASETPVLLQSTGPGLVATAGTS
;
A
#
# COMPACT_ATOMS: atom_id res chain seq x y z
N MET A 1 -26.33 -18.46 -2.88
CA MET A 1 -26.08 -19.29 -4.08
C MET A 1 -25.37 -20.54 -3.59
N ALA A 2 -25.92 -21.74 -3.82
CA ALA A 2 -25.31 -22.96 -3.27
C ALA A 2 -23.97 -23.27 -3.95
N LEU A 3 -23.00 -23.75 -3.18
CA LEU A 3 -21.72 -24.23 -3.69
C LEU A 3 -21.88 -25.60 -4.37
N PRO A 4 -21.04 -25.95 -5.37
CA PRO A 4 -21.03 -27.30 -5.93
C PRO A 4 -20.59 -28.33 -4.87
N ALA A 5 -21.21 -29.52 -4.89
CA ALA A 5 -20.97 -30.56 -3.90
C ALA A 5 -19.50 -31.04 -3.90
N GLY A 6 -18.97 -31.31 -2.71
CA GLY A 6 -17.57 -31.75 -2.52
C GLY A 6 -16.58 -30.64 -2.11
N ILE A 7 -17.09 -29.46 -1.73
CA ILE A 7 -16.33 -28.43 -1.02
C ILE A 7 -16.85 -28.40 0.42
N GLU A 8 -16.00 -28.71 1.40
CA GLU A 8 -16.30 -28.42 2.81
C GLU A 8 -16.42 -26.91 2.96
N GLU A 9 -17.52 -26.42 3.54
CA GLU A 9 -17.62 -25.00 3.86
C GLU A 9 -16.50 -24.65 4.84
N PRO A 10 -15.67 -23.62 4.58
CA PRO A 10 -14.67 -23.19 5.54
C PRO A 10 -15.37 -22.82 6.85
N VAL A 11 -14.85 -23.33 7.96
CA VAL A 11 -15.40 -23.16 9.30
C VAL A 11 -14.47 -22.25 10.12
N TRP A 12 -15.03 -21.48 11.03
CA TRP A 12 -14.26 -20.83 12.10
C TRP A 12 -13.80 -21.88 13.14
N PRO A 13 -12.75 -21.60 13.96
CA PRO A 13 -12.26 -22.55 14.96
C PRO A 13 -13.28 -22.99 16.02
N ASP A 14 -14.40 -22.28 16.13
CA ASP A 14 -15.51 -22.53 17.07
C ASP A 14 -16.75 -23.16 16.41
N GLY A 15 -16.68 -23.56 15.13
CA GLY A 15 -17.78 -24.24 14.43
C GLY A 15 -18.70 -23.34 13.60
N GLY A 16 -18.58 -22.01 13.67
CA GLY A 16 -19.40 -21.10 12.85
C GLY A 16 -19.00 -21.08 11.37
N ARG A 17 -19.93 -20.72 10.47
CA ARG A 17 -19.67 -20.61 9.02
C ARG A 17 -18.66 -19.50 8.73
N ALA A 18 -17.64 -19.73 7.89
CA ALA A 18 -16.64 -18.68 7.63
C ALA A 18 -17.16 -17.49 6.78
N ASP A 19 -18.36 -17.57 6.21
CA ASP A 19 -19.04 -16.42 5.59
C ASP A 19 -19.75 -15.50 6.60
N GLU A 20 -19.77 -15.85 7.89
CA GLU A 20 -20.24 -15.00 8.98
C GLU A 20 -19.39 -13.71 9.13
N VAL A 21 -20.05 -12.59 9.46
CA VAL A 21 -19.38 -11.33 9.84
C VAL A 21 -19.26 -11.29 11.35
N ARG A 22 -18.03 -11.19 11.85
CA ARG A 22 -17.74 -11.21 13.29
C ARG A 22 -17.03 -9.95 13.74
N PRO A 23 -17.34 -9.41 14.93
CA PRO A 23 -16.50 -8.39 15.57
C PRO A 23 -15.04 -8.85 15.67
N TYR A 24 -14.11 -7.92 15.53
CA TYR A 24 -12.68 -8.19 15.62
C TYR A 24 -12.02 -7.26 16.63
N ARG A 25 -11.37 -7.84 17.65
CA ARG A 25 -10.53 -7.10 18.60
C ARG A 25 -9.07 -7.43 18.29
N ILE A 26 -8.25 -6.40 18.08
CA ILE A 26 -6.80 -6.52 17.93
C ILE A 26 -6.22 -7.00 19.25
N HIS A 27 -5.37 -8.04 19.19
CA HIS A 27 -4.54 -8.45 20.31
C HIS A 27 -3.18 -8.97 19.81
N ALA A 28 -2.12 -8.19 20.03
CA ALA A 28 -0.75 -8.62 19.83
C ALA A 28 -0.31 -9.51 20.99
N SER A 29 0.29 -10.67 20.72
CA SER A 29 0.84 -11.50 21.81
C SER A 29 2.07 -10.81 22.42
N SER A 30 2.21 -10.88 23.75
CA SER A 30 3.35 -10.28 24.45
C SER A 30 4.70 -10.85 23.98
N LYS A 31 4.71 -12.08 23.41
CA LYS A 31 5.88 -12.69 22.75
C LYS A 31 6.35 -11.89 21.53
N TYR A 32 5.43 -11.42 20.68
CA TYR A 32 5.80 -10.59 19.53
C TYR A 32 6.22 -9.17 19.95
N LEU A 33 5.61 -8.61 21.00
CA LEU A 33 6.03 -7.31 21.55
C LEU A 33 7.45 -7.38 22.13
N ALA A 34 7.76 -8.42 22.91
CA ALA A 34 9.12 -8.68 23.43
C ALA A 34 10.12 -8.93 22.30
N LEU A 35 9.78 -9.72 21.27
CA LEU A 35 10.63 -9.93 20.09
C LEU A 35 10.92 -8.61 19.35
N THR A 36 9.93 -7.72 19.26
CA THR A 36 10.09 -6.39 18.65
C THR A 36 11.11 -5.56 19.43
N LYS A 37 10.97 -5.48 20.76
CA LYS A 37 11.91 -4.77 21.62
C LYS A 37 13.33 -5.33 21.50
N ASN A 38 13.49 -6.65 21.63
CA ASN A 38 14.80 -7.32 21.52
C ASN A 38 15.48 -7.04 20.17
N LYS A 39 14.71 -6.98 19.07
CA LYS A 39 15.22 -6.67 17.72
C LYS A 39 15.63 -5.19 17.54
N LEU A 40 14.97 -4.28 18.25
CA LEU A 40 15.35 -2.86 18.31
C LEU A 40 16.60 -2.66 19.19
N GLU A 41 16.72 -3.37 20.33
CA GLU A 41 17.86 -3.29 21.24
C GLU A 41 19.19 -3.76 20.60
N ILE A 42 19.16 -4.74 19.69
CA ILE A 42 20.35 -5.27 19.01
C ILE A 42 20.61 -4.66 17.61
N VAL A 43 19.89 -3.60 17.25
CA VAL A 43 19.93 -3.01 15.90
C VAL A 43 21.34 -2.50 15.53
N ARG A 44 21.75 -2.74 14.29
CA ARG A 44 22.97 -2.18 13.72
C ARG A 44 22.63 -1.08 12.73
N LEU A 45 22.79 0.17 13.16
CA LEU A 45 22.59 1.34 12.32
C LEU A 45 23.79 1.55 11.36
N PRO A 46 23.56 2.06 10.14
CA PRO A 46 24.65 2.36 9.21
C PRO A 46 25.53 3.49 9.77
N HIS A 47 26.85 3.39 9.56
CA HIS A 47 27.77 4.46 9.91
C HIS A 47 27.48 5.71 9.05
N GLU A 48 27.46 6.89 9.68
CA GLU A 48 27.44 8.14 8.92
C GLU A 48 28.87 8.46 8.46
N LEU A 49 28.97 9.08 7.28
CA LEU A 49 30.26 9.52 6.71
C LEU A 49 30.38 11.03 6.91
N ASP A 50 31.60 11.54 7.16
CA ASP A 50 31.89 12.95 7.48
C ASP A 50 31.67 13.95 6.33
N ARG A 51 30.92 13.58 5.29
CA ARG A 51 30.62 14.41 4.12
C ARG A 51 29.19 14.94 4.20
N PRO A 52 28.93 16.18 3.74
CA PRO A 52 27.57 16.66 3.54
C PRO A 52 26.78 15.66 2.69
N LYS A 53 25.67 15.16 3.23
CA LYS A 53 24.83 14.19 2.52
C LYS A 53 24.15 14.89 1.34
N PRO A 54 24.21 14.32 0.13
CA PRO A 54 23.28 14.71 -0.93
C PRO A 54 21.84 14.58 -0.42
N THR A 55 20.94 15.43 -0.90
CA THR A 55 19.47 15.36 -0.63
C THR A 55 18.85 13.99 -0.91
N ASP A 56 19.55 13.23 -1.76
CA ASP A 56 19.19 11.94 -2.34
C ASP A 56 19.62 10.76 -1.42
N CYS A 57 20.48 11.01 -0.43
CA CYS A 57 21.00 10.00 0.51
C CYS A 57 20.23 10.07 1.84
N TRP A 58 19.02 9.51 1.84
CA TRP A 58 18.02 9.67 2.90
C TRP A 58 17.27 8.35 3.16
N PRO A 59 16.86 8.02 4.40
CA PRO A 59 16.98 8.80 5.65
C PRO A 59 18.38 8.77 6.28
N SER A 60 18.64 9.73 7.18
CA SER A 60 19.87 9.77 7.99
C SER A 60 19.73 8.98 9.30
N LYS A 61 20.85 8.54 9.88
CA LYS A 61 20.87 7.91 11.21
C LYS A 61 20.29 8.88 12.24
N SER A 62 20.65 10.16 12.14
CA SER A 62 20.14 11.26 12.97
C SER A 62 18.61 11.47 12.93
N GLN A 63 17.87 10.88 11.98
CA GLN A 63 16.40 10.89 11.97
C GLN A 63 15.78 9.55 12.37
N ILE A 64 16.50 8.44 12.21
CA ILE A 64 16.01 7.09 12.55
C ILE A 64 16.30 6.74 14.02
N GLU A 65 17.47 7.13 14.53
CA GLU A 65 17.93 6.82 15.89
C GLU A 65 17.01 7.40 16.98
N PRO A 66 16.58 8.68 16.96
CA PRO A 66 15.63 9.19 17.95
C PRO A 66 14.25 8.50 17.92
N LEU A 67 13.85 7.94 16.77
CA LEU A 67 12.61 7.17 16.65
C LEU A 67 12.75 5.77 17.23
N ILE A 68 13.93 5.16 17.14
CA ILE A 68 14.24 3.88 17.83
C ILE A 68 14.28 4.10 19.35
N ASP A 69 14.94 5.16 19.81
CA ASP A 69 15.01 5.51 21.24
C ASP A 69 13.61 5.74 21.82
N PHE A 70 12.76 6.50 21.10
CA PHE A 70 11.36 6.71 21.48
C PHE A 70 10.54 5.40 21.43
N TRP A 71 10.75 4.52 20.45
CA TRP A 71 10.08 3.22 20.36
C TRP A 71 10.49 2.28 21.51
N LEU A 72 11.77 2.29 21.91
CA LEU A 72 12.31 1.47 23.00
C LEU A 72 11.92 1.99 24.40
N GLY A 73 11.93 3.31 24.60
CA GLY A 73 11.82 3.95 25.91
C GLY A 73 10.45 4.53 26.26
N SER A 74 9.62 4.91 25.28
CA SER A 74 8.40 5.69 25.52
C SER A 74 7.14 5.12 24.87
N TYR A 75 7.25 4.49 23.71
CA TYR A 75 6.09 3.95 22.99
C TYR A 75 5.53 2.69 23.65
N GLN A 76 4.23 2.68 23.97
CA GLN A 76 3.52 1.50 24.45
C GLN A 76 2.45 1.07 23.43
N TRP A 77 2.60 -0.15 22.91
CA TRP A 77 1.62 -0.70 21.97
C TRP A 77 0.24 -0.94 22.61
N ARG A 78 0.18 -1.26 23.92
CA ARG A 78 -1.10 -1.58 24.58
C ARG A 78 -2.06 -0.39 24.61
N ASP A 79 -1.54 0.81 24.85
CA ASP A 79 -2.28 2.06 24.83
C ASP A 79 -2.89 2.30 23.44
N GLN A 80 -2.10 2.08 22.38
CA GLN A 80 -2.59 2.20 21.00
C GLN A 80 -3.55 1.07 20.61
N GLU A 81 -3.34 -0.14 21.12
CA GLU A 81 -4.21 -1.30 20.93
C GLU A 81 -5.58 -1.08 21.59
N GLU A 82 -5.64 -0.41 22.74
CA GLU A 82 -6.91 0.01 23.37
C GLU A 82 -7.64 1.02 22.49
N VAL A 83 -6.98 2.13 22.11
CA VAL A 83 -7.56 3.17 21.22
C VAL A 83 -8.02 2.61 19.87
N LEU A 84 -7.30 1.65 19.29
CA LEU A 84 -7.74 1.00 18.05
C LEU A 84 -8.96 0.08 18.28
N ASN A 85 -9.08 -0.53 19.46
CA ASN A 85 -10.16 -1.48 19.78
C ASN A 85 -11.52 -0.83 20.10
N ASP A 86 -11.57 0.49 20.23
CA ASP A 86 -12.83 1.25 20.27
C ASP A 86 -13.44 1.47 18.87
N ILE A 87 -12.65 1.28 17.80
CA ILE A 87 -13.12 1.36 16.40
C ILE A 87 -14.00 0.13 16.09
N PRO A 88 -15.16 0.29 15.41
CA PRO A 88 -16.02 -0.83 15.00
C PRO A 88 -15.37 -1.67 13.90
N GLN A 89 -14.53 -2.62 14.34
CA GLN A 89 -13.74 -3.53 13.52
C GLN A 89 -14.40 -4.91 13.38
N PHE A 90 -14.29 -5.49 12.19
CA PHE A 90 -14.91 -6.76 11.84
C PHE A 90 -13.99 -7.63 10.97
N ARG A 91 -14.26 -8.93 10.98
CA ARG A 91 -13.58 -9.92 10.14
C ARG A 91 -14.56 -10.93 9.56
N THR A 92 -14.37 -11.28 8.30
CA THR A 92 -15.19 -12.28 7.58
C THR A 92 -14.36 -12.95 6.48
N ALA A 93 -14.72 -14.16 6.04
CA ALA A 93 -13.92 -14.92 5.07
C ALA A 93 -14.58 -15.06 3.69
N PHE A 94 -13.73 -15.14 2.66
CA PHE A 94 -14.14 -15.29 1.26
C PHE A 94 -13.38 -16.43 0.61
N VAL A 95 -14.10 -17.33 -0.08
CA VAL A 95 -13.48 -18.33 -0.96
C VAL A 95 -13.10 -17.63 -2.27
N VAL A 96 -11.84 -17.73 -2.67
CA VAL A 96 -11.32 -17.11 -3.91
C VAL A 96 -11.23 -18.19 -4.98
N SER A 97 -11.78 -17.94 -6.17
CA SER A 97 -12.06 -18.97 -7.19
C SER A 97 -10.86 -19.79 -7.71
N GLN A 98 -9.62 -19.41 -7.35
CA GLN A 98 -8.37 -20.08 -7.72
C GLN A 98 -7.79 -20.93 -6.55
N SER A 99 -8.41 -20.94 -5.36
CA SER A 99 -7.94 -21.68 -4.18
C SER A 99 -9.10 -22.24 -3.34
N LYS A 100 -8.88 -23.39 -2.67
CA LYS A 100 -9.82 -23.93 -1.68
C LYS A 100 -9.73 -23.19 -0.32
N SER A 101 -8.67 -22.43 -0.07
CA SER A 101 -8.45 -21.74 1.21
C SER A 101 -9.20 -20.40 1.26
N ALA A 102 -9.94 -20.16 2.35
CA ALA A 102 -10.66 -18.91 2.55
C ALA A 102 -9.74 -17.77 3.01
N VAL A 103 -9.84 -16.61 2.36
CA VAL A 103 -9.12 -15.38 2.73
C VAL A 103 -9.95 -14.62 3.76
N LYS A 104 -9.41 -14.42 4.97
CA LYS A 104 -10.05 -13.65 6.04
C LYS A 104 -9.70 -12.18 5.90
N ILE A 105 -10.70 -11.33 5.65
CA ILE A 105 -10.55 -9.89 5.43
C ILE A 105 -10.95 -9.15 6.69
N HIS A 106 -10.08 -8.24 7.13
CA HIS A 106 -10.34 -7.26 8.17
C HIS A 106 -10.95 -5.98 7.57
N PHE A 107 -11.97 -5.42 8.20
CA PHE A 107 -12.60 -4.17 7.77
C PHE A 107 -13.14 -3.37 8.96
N ILE A 108 -13.19 -2.05 8.81
CA ILE A 108 -13.98 -1.16 9.67
C ILE A 108 -15.37 -1.08 9.04
N HIS A 109 -16.43 -1.13 9.86
CA HIS A 109 -17.79 -0.85 9.44
C HIS A 109 -18.49 0.02 10.48
N ASP A 110 -18.60 1.31 10.19
CA ASP A 110 -19.38 2.23 11.00
C ASP A 110 -20.72 2.59 10.33
N ARG A 111 -21.77 2.73 11.13
CA ARG A 111 -23.13 3.01 10.67
C ARG A 111 -23.62 4.34 11.23
N SER A 112 -23.59 5.38 10.39
CA SER A 112 -24.34 6.63 10.62
C SER A 112 -25.74 6.34 11.17
N SER A 113 -26.12 7.12 12.18
CA SER A 113 -27.44 7.16 12.80
C SER A 113 -28.53 7.73 11.88
N SER A 114 -28.13 8.46 10.83
CA SER A 114 -29.04 9.12 9.90
C SER A 114 -29.77 8.12 8.99
N ALA A 115 -31.10 8.22 8.96
CA ALA A 115 -31.96 7.40 8.10
C ALA A 115 -31.72 7.59 6.58
N ASN A 116 -31.01 8.65 6.17
CA ASN A 116 -30.68 8.95 4.77
C ASN A 116 -29.24 8.57 4.40
N ALA A 117 -28.53 7.82 5.25
CA ALA A 117 -27.12 7.47 5.03
C ALA A 117 -26.91 6.52 3.85
N ILE A 118 -25.94 6.86 3.00
CA ILE A 118 -25.63 6.10 1.77
C ILE A 118 -24.46 5.12 2.03
N PRO A 119 -24.50 3.86 1.57
CA PRO A 119 -23.36 2.95 1.71
C PRO A 119 -22.14 3.43 0.90
N LEU A 120 -21.02 3.62 1.57
CA LEU A 120 -19.75 4.09 1.00
C LEU A 120 -18.60 3.14 1.35
N LEU A 121 -18.00 2.59 0.30
CA LEU A 121 -16.76 1.83 0.38
C LEU A 121 -15.56 2.76 0.17
N ILE A 122 -14.69 2.90 1.17
CA ILE A 122 -13.41 3.62 1.04
C ILE A 122 -12.27 2.62 0.93
N ILE A 123 -11.50 2.72 -0.15
CA ILE A 123 -10.31 1.89 -0.38
C ILE A 123 -9.08 2.62 0.18
N PRO A 124 -8.35 2.04 1.16
CA PRO A 124 -7.16 2.66 1.73
C PRO A 124 -6.05 2.94 0.71
N PRO A 125 -5.24 4.00 0.91
CA PRO A 125 -4.05 4.24 0.11
C PRO A 125 -3.00 3.16 0.42
N PHE A 126 -2.67 2.31 -0.55
CA PHE A 126 -1.63 1.30 -0.37
C PHE A 126 -0.26 1.98 -0.12
N PRO A 127 0.59 1.52 0.83
CA PRO A 127 0.50 0.27 1.61
C PRO A 127 -0.18 0.40 2.98
N PHE A 128 -0.83 1.52 3.29
CA PHE A 128 -1.45 1.74 4.61
C PHE A 128 -2.66 0.82 4.84
N SER A 129 -2.87 0.44 6.10
CA SER A 129 -4.04 -0.34 6.52
C SER A 129 -5.30 0.50 6.60
N ASN A 130 -6.46 -0.15 6.74
CA ASN A 130 -7.74 0.54 6.98
C ASN A 130 -7.77 1.33 8.30
N LEU A 131 -7.04 0.88 9.32
CA LEU A 131 -6.92 1.56 10.62
C LEU A 131 -6.33 2.97 10.49
N CYS A 132 -5.49 3.19 9.47
CA CYS A 132 -4.91 4.49 9.15
C CYS A 132 -5.96 5.51 8.66
N LEU A 133 -7.23 5.13 8.45
CA LEU A 133 -8.32 6.04 8.09
C LEU A 133 -9.37 6.21 9.20
N ALA A 134 -9.11 5.69 10.41
CA ALA A 134 -10.07 5.72 11.52
C ALA A 134 -10.47 7.15 11.95
N HIS A 135 -9.53 8.10 11.90
CA HIS A 135 -9.79 9.52 12.19
C HIS A 135 -10.70 10.22 11.17
N LEU A 136 -11.12 9.53 10.10
CA LEU A 136 -12.07 10.04 9.12
C LEU A 136 -13.50 9.53 9.33
N ILE A 137 -13.76 8.63 10.29
CA ILE A 137 -15.05 7.94 10.42
C ILE A 137 -16.20 8.96 10.56
N GLU A 138 -16.15 9.82 11.57
CA GLU A 138 -17.18 10.83 11.84
C GLU A 138 -17.39 11.82 10.68
N LEU A 139 -16.34 12.14 9.91
CA LEU A 139 -16.42 13.02 8.73
C LEU A 139 -17.33 12.45 7.62
N PHE A 140 -17.53 11.13 7.59
CA PHE A 140 -18.48 10.48 6.69
C PHE A 140 -19.77 10.04 7.40
N THR A 141 -19.71 9.57 8.64
CA THR A 141 -20.88 8.98 9.32
C THR A 141 -21.73 10.00 10.07
N GLU A 142 -21.16 11.03 10.69
CA GLU A 142 -21.92 12.09 11.39
C GLU A 142 -21.48 13.52 10.98
N PRO A 143 -21.60 13.89 9.69
CA PRO A 143 -21.05 15.14 9.14
C PRO A 143 -21.89 16.40 9.42
N GLY A 144 -22.88 16.34 10.32
CA GLY A 144 -23.87 17.39 10.56
C GLY A 144 -25.03 17.43 9.55
N ALA A 145 -26.09 18.15 9.90
CA ALA A 145 -27.38 18.10 9.20
C ALA A 145 -27.36 18.61 7.73
N ASP A 146 -26.47 19.54 7.40
CA ASP A 146 -26.34 20.12 6.05
C ASP A 146 -25.55 19.23 5.07
N HIS A 147 -25.15 18.03 5.48
CA HIS A 147 -24.24 17.16 4.74
C HIS A 147 -24.77 15.73 4.60
N GLN A 148 -24.58 15.16 3.40
CA GLN A 148 -24.86 13.75 3.16
C GLN A 148 -23.94 12.89 4.03
N SER A 149 -24.54 12.11 4.92
CA SER A 149 -23.86 11.07 5.71
C SER A 149 -23.80 9.73 4.96
N PHE A 150 -22.97 8.83 5.46
CA PHE A 150 -22.71 7.53 4.85
C PHE A 150 -22.71 6.40 5.89
N HIS A 151 -23.06 5.19 5.47
CA HIS A 151 -22.62 3.99 6.18
C HIS A 151 -21.26 3.61 5.61
N LEU A 152 -20.24 3.60 6.46
CA LEU A 152 -18.84 3.62 6.05
C LEU A 152 -18.21 2.24 6.19
N VAL A 153 -17.67 1.72 5.09
CA VAL A 153 -16.95 0.44 5.07
C VAL A 153 -15.52 0.67 4.57
N ILE A 154 -14.53 0.31 5.38
CA ILE A 154 -13.11 0.46 5.06
C ILE A 154 -12.40 -0.90 5.21
N PRO A 155 -12.30 -1.72 4.14
CA PRO A 155 -11.57 -2.98 4.19
C PRO A 155 -10.06 -2.76 4.10
N SER A 156 -9.30 -3.51 4.90
CA SER A 156 -7.85 -3.61 4.70
C SER A 156 -7.57 -4.52 3.51
N LEU A 157 -6.65 -4.10 2.63
CA LEU A 157 -6.28 -4.87 1.45
C LEU A 157 -5.70 -6.25 1.86
N PRO A 158 -5.85 -7.30 1.03
CA PRO A 158 -5.26 -8.61 1.33
C PRO A 158 -3.74 -8.52 1.56
N GLY A 159 -3.28 -9.06 2.69
CA GLY A 159 -1.88 -8.99 3.11
C GLY A 159 -1.45 -7.65 3.71
N VAL A 160 -2.40 -6.75 4.01
CA VAL A 160 -2.16 -5.47 4.70
C VAL A 160 -2.93 -5.45 6.02
N GLY A 161 -2.27 -5.12 7.13
CA GLY A 161 -2.89 -5.16 8.45
C GLY A 161 -3.41 -6.56 8.79
N PHE A 162 -4.57 -6.65 9.43
CA PHE A 162 -5.15 -7.93 9.88
C PHE A 162 -5.92 -8.72 8.80
N SER A 163 -5.81 -8.34 7.52
CA SER A 163 -6.32 -9.10 6.36
C SER A 163 -5.30 -10.14 5.89
N HIS A 164 -5.73 -11.40 5.70
CA HIS A 164 -4.88 -12.44 5.10
C HIS A 164 -4.42 -12.06 3.69
N SER A 165 -3.20 -12.47 3.35
CA SER A 165 -2.67 -12.45 1.98
C SER A 165 -3.55 -13.27 1.01
N LEU A 166 -3.54 -12.91 -0.27
CA LEU A 166 -4.14 -13.75 -1.31
C LEU A 166 -3.31 -15.04 -1.50
N PRO A 167 -3.95 -16.17 -1.87
CA PRO A 167 -3.23 -17.37 -2.29
C PRO A 167 -2.34 -17.12 -3.51
N ALA A 168 -1.27 -17.90 -3.65
CA ALA A 168 -0.40 -17.85 -4.83
C ALA A 168 -1.20 -18.04 -6.13
N ASN A 169 -0.74 -17.39 -7.21
CA ASN A 169 -1.39 -17.37 -8.54
C ASN A 169 -2.82 -16.77 -8.57
N THR A 170 -3.22 -16.01 -7.54
CA THR A 170 -4.47 -15.23 -7.57
C THR A 170 -4.29 -13.93 -8.35
N ASP A 171 -5.25 -13.58 -9.20
CA ASP A 171 -5.27 -12.26 -9.86
C ASP A 171 -5.65 -11.16 -8.86
N ALA A 172 -4.68 -10.35 -8.44
CA ALA A 172 -4.79 -9.53 -7.24
C ALA A 172 -5.90 -8.45 -7.30
N ILE A 173 -5.95 -7.62 -8.34
CA ILE A 173 -6.99 -6.59 -8.47
C ILE A 173 -8.38 -7.22 -8.70
N PRO A 174 -8.58 -8.18 -9.63
CA PRO A 174 -9.88 -8.81 -9.84
C PRO A 174 -10.43 -9.53 -8.61
N ALA A 175 -9.59 -10.32 -7.91
CA ALA A 175 -10.03 -11.06 -6.73
C ALA A 175 -10.38 -10.12 -5.56
N THR A 176 -9.57 -9.09 -5.32
CA THR A 176 -9.82 -8.11 -4.25
C THR A 176 -11.08 -7.29 -4.52
N ALA A 177 -11.33 -6.88 -5.77
CA ALA A 177 -12.58 -6.21 -6.13
C ALA A 177 -13.80 -7.14 -5.98
N ALA A 178 -13.69 -8.41 -6.35
CA ALA A 178 -14.76 -9.40 -6.14
C ALA A 178 -15.04 -9.63 -4.64
N ILE A 179 -14.00 -9.66 -3.80
CA ILE A 179 -14.10 -9.71 -2.34
C ILE A 179 -14.81 -8.46 -1.80
N PHE A 180 -14.43 -7.25 -2.23
CA PHE A 180 -15.03 -6.00 -1.73
C PHE A 180 -16.50 -5.84 -2.15
N ASP A 181 -16.86 -6.20 -3.38
CA ASP A 181 -18.27 -6.23 -3.80
C ASP A 181 -19.09 -7.28 -3.03
N SER A 182 -18.51 -8.45 -2.77
CA SER A 182 -19.12 -9.50 -1.95
C SER A 182 -19.28 -9.06 -0.49
N LEU A 183 -18.33 -8.28 0.04
CA LEU A 183 -18.39 -7.69 1.38
C LEU A 183 -19.57 -6.73 1.50
N MET A 184 -19.70 -5.76 0.58
CA MET A 184 -20.82 -4.81 0.60
C MET A 184 -22.17 -5.54 0.55
N LYS A 185 -22.31 -6.54 -0.33
CA LYS A 185 -23.52 -7.37 -0.44
C LYS A 185 -23.80 -8.18 0.84
N ARG A 186 -22.76 -8.72 1.49
CA ARG A 186 -22.86 -9.45 2.77
C ARG A 186 -23.27 -8.54 3.94
N LEU A 187 -22.89 -7.27 3.91
CA LEU A 187 -23.30 -6.25 4.89
C LEU A 187 -24.71 -5.68 4.65
N GLY A 188 -25.47 -6.23 3.68
CA GLY A 188 -26.81 -5.77 3.35
C GLY A 188 -26.85 -4.56 2.40
N TYR A 189 -25.75 -4.22 1.74
CA TYR A 189 -25.66 -3.11 0.79
C TYR A 189 -25.65 -3.61 -0.67
N PRO A 190 -26.83 -3.86 -1.29
CA PRO A 190 -26.91 -4.25 -2.69
C PRO A 190 -26.44 -3.14 -3.64
N PHE A 191 -26.55 -1.89 -3.20
CA PHE A 191 -26.17 -0.67 -3.93
C PHE A 191 -25.28 0.20 -3.04
N TYR A 192 -24.13 0.64 -3.57
CA TYR A 192 -23.14 1.43 -2.85
C TYR A 192 -22.37 2.37 -3.79
N LEU A 193 -21.63 3.30 -3.18
CA LEU A 193 -20.62 4.13 -3.84
C LEU A 193 -19.22 3.68 -3.42
N ALA A 194 -18.22 3.93 -4.26
CA ALA A 194 -16.81 3.65 -3.93
C ALA A 194 -15.91 4.88 -4.12
N THR A 195 -14.82 4.96 -3.34
CA THR A 195 -13.73 5.92 -3.57
C THR A 195 -12.37 5.33 -3.19
N ASN A 196 -11.31 5.79 -3.86
CA ASN A 196 -9.94 5.59 -3.40
C ASN A 196 -9.51 6.78 -2.53
N ALA A 197 -8.89 6.54 -1.36
CA ALA A 197 -8.49 7.61 -0.44
C ALA A 197 -7.08 8.17 -0.71
N GLY A 198 -6.28 7.51 -1.56
CA GLY A 198 -5.01 8.02 -2.06
C GLY A 198 -5.15 8.81 -3.35
N ALA A 199 -4.02 9.25 -3.89
CA ALA A 199 -3.93 9.75 -5.27
C ALA A 199 -3.48 8.62 -6.19
N GLY A 200 -4.34 8.19 -7.12
CA GLY A 200 -4.10 7.04 -7.99
C GLY A 200 -2.86 7.13 -8.88
N SER A 201 -2.39 8.36 -9.14
CA SER A 201 -1.16 8.63 -9.88
C SER A 201 0.13 8.39 -9.09
N SER A 202 0.08 8.44 -7.75
CA SER A 202 1.23 8.24 -6.85
C SER A 202 1.16 6.96 -6.01
N SER A 203 -0.01 6.32 -5.86
CA SER A 203 -0.11 5.02 -5.18
C SER A 203 0.84 3.98 -5.81
N PRO A 204 1.56 3.17 -5.01
CA PRO A 204 2.35 2.06 -5.51
C PRO A 204 1.48 1.11 -6.37
N ALA A 205 2.01 0.75 -7.53
CA ALA A 205 1.34 0.02 -8.62
C ALA A 205 -0.09 0.50 -8.99
N GLN A 206 -0.47 1.73 -8.62
CA GLN A 206 -1.80 2.33 -8.82
C GLN A 206 -2.94 1.51 -8.18
N ILE A 207 -2.64 0.77 -7.10
CA ILE A 207 -3.52 -0.27 -6.52
C ILE A 207 -4.90 0.27 -6.10
N ASP A 208 -4.94 1.37 -5.34
CA ASP A 208 -6.17 1.93 -4.78
C ASP A 208 -7.14 2.38 -5.90
N TYR A 209 -6.62 3.10 -6.90
CA TYR A 209 -7.31 3.49 -8.12
C TYR A 209 -7.74 2.28 -8.96
N ARG A 210 -6.88 1.27 -9.13
CA ARG A 210 -7.20 0.07 -9.92
C ARG A 210 -8.36 -0.72 -9.31
N LEU A 211 -8.43 -0.81 -7.99
CA LEU A 211 -9.56 -1.43 -7.29
C LEU A 211 -10.85 -0.62 -7.48
N ALA A 212 -10.79 0.70 -7.32
CA ALA A 212 -11.94 1.58 -7.52
C ALA A 212 -12.47 1.58 -8.98
N ASP A 213 -11.55 1.58 -9.96
CA ASP A 213 -11.84 1.42 -11.39
C ASP A 213 -12.44 0.04 -11.70
N TRP A 214 -11.88 -1.04 -11.15
CA TRP A 214 -12.37 -2.41 -11.37
C TRP A 214 -13.77 -2.62 -10.77
N LEU A 215 -14.04 -2.08 -9.58
CA LEU A 215 -15.38 -2.06 -8.99
C LEU A 215 -16.36 -1.32 -9.90
N SER A 216 -16.01 -0.12 -10.37
CA SER A 216 -16.86 0.67 -11.27
C SER A 216 -17.17 -0.08 -12.59
N THR A 217 -16.15 -0.71 -13.19
CA THR A 217 -16.24 -1.29 -14.54
C THR A 217 -16.82 -2.69 -14.58
N ARG A 218 -16.70 -3.46 -13.48
CA ARG A 218 -17.14 -4.87 -13.43
C ARG A 218 -18.34 -5.14 -12.53
N TYR A 219 -18.67 -4.21 -11.63
CA TYR A 219 -19.82 -4.33 -10.73
C TYR A 219 -20.79 -3.13 -10.83
N PRO A 220 -21.12 -2.61 -12.03
CA PRO A 220 -21.93 -1.38 -12.18
C PRO A 220 -23.38 -1.51 -11.69
N GLU A 221 -23.87 -2.73 -11.45
CA GLU A 221 -25.20 -2.96 -10.87
C GLU A 221 -25.24 -2.84 -9.34
N SER A 222 -24.09 -2.85 -8.66
CA SER A 222 -23.98 -2.67 -7.21
C SER A 222 -23.13 -1.47 -6.83
N CYS A 223 -21.96 -1.29 -7.45
CA CYS A 223 -21.17 -0.06 -7.40
C CYS A 223 -21.77 0.99 -8.37
N LEU A 224 -22.79 1.72 -7.92
CA LEU A 224 -23.61 2.61 -8.79
C LEU A 224 -22.86 3.86 -9.28
N GLY A 225 -21.72 4.17 -8.68
CA GLY A 225 -20.76 5.16 -9.15
C GLY A 225 -19.52 5.24 -8.26
N THR A 226 -18.43 5.77 -8.81
CA THR A 226 -17.12 5.83 -8.14
C THR A 226 -16.53 7.24 -8.18
N HIS A 227 -15.91 7.67 -7.07
CA HIS A 227 -15.07 8.86 -7.02
C HIS A 227 -13.60 8.41 -7.21
N LEU A 228 -12.94 8.94 -8.24
CA LEU A 228 -11.54 8.62 -8.54
C LEU A 228 -10.68 9.85 -8.33
N ILE A 229 -9.68 9.72 -7.45
CA ILE A 229 -8.80 10.80 -7.02
C ILE A 229 -7.46 10.71 -7.74
N SER A 230 -7.07 11.78 -8.44
CA SER A 230 -5.85 11.88 -9.26
C SER A 230 -5.61 10.65 -10.15
N PRO A 231 -6.60 10.22 -10.96
CA PRO A 231 -6.46 9.02 -11.78
C PRO A 231 -5.35 9.18 -12.84
N PRO A 232 -4.54 8.14 -13.12
CA PRO A 232 -3.47 8.16 -14.11
C PRO A 232 -4.03 8.02 -15.55
N LEU A 233 -4.79 9.02 -16.00
CA LEU A 233 -5.43 9.01 -17.32
C LEU A 233 -4.40 9.28 -18.43
N THR A 234 -4.44 8.48 -19.48
CA THR A 234 -3.67 8.73 -20.71
C THR A 234 -4.42 9.67 -21.66
N ALA A 235 -3.67 10.43 -22.47
CA ALA A 235 -4.26 11.19 -23.57
C ALA A 235 -4.82 10.23 -24.64
N PRO A 236 -6.00 10.53 -25.23
CA PRO A 236 -6.68 9.63 -26.16
C PRO A 236 -5.82 9.32 -27.39
N GLY A 237 -5.62 8.03 -27.69
CA GLY A 237 -4.93 7.58 -28.90
C GLY A 237 -5.81 7.67 -30.15
N LEU A 238 -5.20 8.01 -31.29
CA LEU A 238 -5.89 8.09 -32.59
C LEU A 238 -6.58 6.76 -32.97
N GLN A 239 -5.97 5.62 -32.63
CA GLN A 239 -6.53 4.29 -32.91
C GLN A 239 -7.66 3.88 -31.93
N GLU A 240 -7.69 4.45 -30.72
CA GLU A 240 -8.61 4.06 -29.65
C GLU A 240 -9.87 4.92 -29.63
N ALA A 241 -9.71 6.24 -29.81
CA ALA A 241 -10.80 7.22 -29.78
C ALA A 241 -10.50 8.39 -30.75
N PRO A 242 -10.63 8.19 -32.08
CA PRO A 242 -10.28 9.21 -33.07
C PRO A 242 -10.91 10.58 -32.82
N LEU A 243 -12.18 10.61 -32.38
CA LEU A 243 -12.92 11.84 -32.10
C LEU A 243 -12.38 12.58 -30.85
N GLU A 244 -12.05 11.86 -29.77
CA GLU A 244 -11.49 12.47 -28.56
C GLU A 244 -10.03 12.89 -28.79
N TRP A 245 -9.27 12.14 -29.60
CA TRP A 245 -7.95 12.55 -30.09
C TRP A 245 -8.02 13.83 -30.93
N ALA A 246 -9.04 13.99 -31.79
CA ALA A 246 -9.22 15.19 -32.59
C ALA A 246 -9.57 16.41 -31.72
N LYS A 247 -10.55 16.26 -30.81
CA LYS A 247 -10.91 17.29 -29.81
C LYS A 247 -9.71 17.70 -28.95
N TRP A 248 -8.94 16.72 -28.46
CA TRP A 248 -7.71 16.93 -27.70
C TRP A 248 -6.66 17.70 -28.51
N SER A 249 -6.39 17.27 -29.75
CA SER A 249 -5.41 17.88 -30.64
C SER A 249 -5.73 19.35 -30.93
N ILE A 250 -7.01 19.66 -31.18
CA ILE A 250 -7.49 21.02 -31.39
C ILE A 250 -7.36 21.84 -30.10
N ALA A 251 -7.89 21.37 -28.97
CA ALA A 251 -7.84 22.08 -27.69
C ALA A 251 -6.39 22.39 -27.26
N ASN A 252 -5.49 21.41 -27.34
CA ASN A 252 -4.08 21.56 -26.95
C ASN A 252 -3.31 22.51 -27.89
N LYS A 253 -3.55 22.43 -29.21
CA LYS A 253 -2.90 23.28 -30.24
C LYS A 253 -3.34 24.73 -30.14
N PHE A 254 -4.64 24.98 -30.04
CA PHE A 254 -5.22 26.33 -30.06
C PHE A 254 -5.47 26.94 -28.66
N LYS A 255 -5.10 26.23 -27.57
CA LYS A 255 -5.40 26.58 -26.17
C LYS A 255 -6.90 26.76 -25.86
N ALA A 256 -7.78 26.19 -26.68
CA ALA A 256 -9.22 26.46 -26.66
C ALA A 256 -9.91 25.74 -25.47
N SER A 257 -10.73 26.49 -24.72
CA SER A 257 -11.51 25.96 -23.58
C SER A 257 -12.85 25.39 -24.06
N VAL A 258 -12.81 24.24 -24.74
CA VAL A 258 -13.95 23.61 -25.43
C VAL A 258 -14.07 22.11 -25.12
N TRP A 259 -15.25 21.53 -25.33
CA TRP A 259 -15.56 20.09 -25.15
C TRP A 259 -15.29 19.49 -23.75
N GLY A 260 -14.96 20.32 -22.76
CA GLY A 260 -14.62 19.92 -21.39
C GLY A 260 -13.16 20.16 -21.01
N TYR A 261 -12.30 20.50 -21.97
CA TYR A 261 -10.97 21.06 -21.70
C TYR A 261 -11.12 22.51 -21.22
N ARG A 262 -10.39 22.90 -20.18
CA ARG A 262 -10.25 24.29 -19.72
C ARG A 262 -8.82 24.78 -19.91
N SER A 263 -8.62 26.08 -20.04
CA SER A 263 -7.31 26.74 -20.08
C SER A 263 -6.38 26.27 -18.94
N VAL A 264 -6.90 26.16 -17.71
CA VAL A 264 -6.16 25.66 -16.55
C VAL A 264 -5.64 24.23 -16.73
N ASP A 265 -6.44 23.33 -17.34
CA ASP A 265 -6.01 21.94 -17.60
C ASP A 265 -4.86 21.90 -18.62
N LEU A 266 -4.91 22.80 -19.62
CA LEU A 266 -3.91 22.91 -20.67
C LEU A 266 -2.61 23.57 -20.17
N SER A 267 -2.71 24.46 -19.17
CA SER A 267 -1.56 25.03 -18.46
C SER A 267 -0.88 23.99 -17.57
N ALA A 268 -1.64 23.34 -16.68
CA ALA A 268 -1.13 22.29 -15.79
C ALA A 268 -0.45 21.14 -16.56
N PHE A 269 -1.05 20.68 -17.66
CA PHE A 269 -0.43 19.69 -18.55
C PHE A 269 0.90 20.16 -19.15
N LYS A 270 1.03 21.44 -19.51
CA LYS A 270 2.25 22.01 -20.10
C LYS A 270 3.34 22.28 -19.05
N GLN A 271 2.96 22.65 -17.83
CA GLN A 271 3.85 22.76 -16.67
C GLN A 271 4.41 21.37 -16.29
N SER A 272 3.53 20.38 -16.10
CA SER A 272 3.90 18.99 -15.81
C SER A 272 4.82 18.39 -16.89
N ARG A 273 4.52 18.60 -18.18
CA ARG A 273 5.43 18.15 -19.26
C ARG A 273 6.79 18.85 -19.24
N ARG A 274 6.90 20.10 -18.74
CA ARG A 274 8.18 20.79 -18.59
C ARG A 274 8.99 20.21 -17.43
N THR A 275 8.37 19.94 -16.26
CA THR A 275 9.09 19.34 -15.12
C THR A 275 9.57 17.93 -15.45
N THR A 276 8.74 17.05 -16.01
CA THR A 276 9.17 15.71 -16.43
C THR A 276 10.29 15.75 -17.49
N SER A 277 10.26 16.73 -18.41
CA SER A 277 11.34 16.90 -19.40
C SER A 277 12.63 17.47 -18.80
N SER A 278 12.52 18.29 -17.75
CA SER A 278 13.67 18.85 -17.03
C SER A 278 14.38 17.76 -16.23
N ASN A 279 13.63 16.98 -15.44
CA ASN A 279 14.19 15.90 -14.62
C ASN A 279 14.87 14.83 -15.48
N LYS A 280 14.29 14.51 -16.65
CA LYS A 280 14.91 13.60 -17.63
C LYS A 280 16.20 14.17 -18.25
N ALA A 281 16.36 15.50 -18.32
CA ALA A 281 17.56 16.16 -18.84
C ALA A 281 18.65 16.34 -17.76
N SER A 282 18.27 16.50 -16.48
CA SER A 282 19.19 16.65 -15.36
C SER A 282 19.78 15.33 -14.83
N GLY A 283 19.61 14.22 -15.54
CA GLY A 283 20.13 12.91 -15.15
C GLY A 283 19.33 12.19 -14.05
N ALA A 284 18.22 12.75 -13.57
CA ALA A 284 17.35 12.06 -12.61
C ALA A 284 16.70 10.85 -13.30
N HIS A 285 17.19 9.64 -12.98
CA HIS A 285 16.92 8.41 -13.73
C HIS A 285 15.54 7.78 -13.52
N THR A 286 14.50 8.59 -13.29
CA THR A 286 13.10 8.14 -13.34
C THR A 286 12.66 7.93 -14.80
N LYS A 287 12.60 6.66 -15.25
CA LYS A 287 11.98 6.31 -16.54
C LYS A 287 10.50 6.68 -16.49
N ALA A 288 10.08 7.65 -17.32
CA ALA A 288 8.70 8.11 -17.41
C ALA A 288 7.79 7.02 -18.01
N GLY A 289 7.26 6.14 -17.14
CA GLY A 289 6.36 5.04 -17.48
C GLY A 289 6.10 4.17 -16.25
N SER A 290 5.09 4.54 -15.46
CA SER A 290 4.88 4.13 -14.06
C SER A 290 6.08 4.44 -13.17
N SER A 291 6.07 5.60 -12.51
CA SER A 291 7.13 6.09 -11.60
C SER A 291 7.30 5.27 -10.31
N THR A 292 6.54 4.18 -10.17
CA THR A 292 6.69 3.16 -9.14
C THR A 292 7.99 2.38 -9.38
N PRO A 293 9.00 2.43 -8.48
CA PRO A 293 10.16 1.57 -8.62
C PRO A 293 9.68 0.11 -8.60
N LYS A 294 10.02 -0.67 -9.64
CA LYS A 294 9.70 -2.10 -9.63
C LYS A 294 10.43 -2.74 -8.45
N PRO A 295 9.75 -3.44 -7.52
CA PRO A 295 10.44 -4.13 -6.44
C PRO A 295 11.41 -5.15 -7.04
N ALA A 296 12.69 -4.99 -6.76
CA ALA A 296 13.74 -5.93 -7.14
C ALA A 296 13.61 -7.17 -6.25
N GLU A 297 13.00 -8.23 -6.79
CA GLU A 297 12.58 -9.46 -6.11
C GLU A 297 11.90 -9.23 -4.74
N PRO A 298 10.56 -9.07 -4.68
CA PRO A 298 9.86 -8.67 -3.45
C PRO A 298 10.11 -9.60 -2.27
N ASN A 299 10.36 -10.88 -2.52
CA ASN A 299 10.66 -11.86 -1.47
C ASN A 299 12.00 -11.58 -0.80
N VAL A 300 13.01 -11.11 -1.55
CA VAL A 300 14.33 -10.72 -0.99
C VAL A 300 14.16 -9.52 -0.06
N LEU A 301 13.37 -8.52 -0.46
CA LEU A 301 13.03 -7.39 0.40
C LEU A 301 12.18 -7.83 1.61
N SER A 302 11.23 -8.74 1.41
CA SER A 302 10.38 -9.28 2.49
C SER A 302 11.20 -9.92 3.58
N TYR A 303 12.20 -10.77 3.27
CA TYR A 303 13.08 -11.36 4.29
C TYR A 303 13.78 -10.30 5.16
N ALA A 304 14.23 -9.18 4.58
CA ALA A 304 14.85 -8.10 5.34
C ALA A 304 13.84 -7.32 6.19
N LEU A 305 12.63 -7.09 5.69
CA LEU A 305 11.56 -6.35 6.39
C LEU A 305 10.85 -7.16 7.48
N CYS A 306 10.78 -8.49 7.33
CA CYS A 306 10.24 -9.39 8.35
C CYS A 306 11.24 -9.64 9.49
N ASP A 307 12.55 -9.45 9.23
CA ASP A 307 13.56 -9.55 10.28
C ASP A 307 13.81 -8.21 11.00
N SER A 308 13.79 -7.07 10.30
CA SER A 308 14.17 -5.78 10.86
C SER A 308 12.98 -4.82 11.03
N PRO A 309 12.48 -4.57 12.27
CA PRO A 309 11.47 -3.53 12.50
C PRO A 309 12.01 -2.13 12.15
N THR A 310 13.31 -1.89 12.33
CA THR A 310 13.99 -0.67 11.88
C THR A 310 14.05 -0.57 10.35
N GLY A 311 14.26 -1.69 9.63
CA GLY A 311 14.19 -1.71 8.17
C GLY A 311 12.81 -1.34 7.65
N LEU A 312 11.75 -1.81 8.33
CA LEU A 312 10.38 -1.44 8.02
C LEU A 312 10.07 0.02 8.39
N LEU A 313 10.56 0.53 9.53
CA LEU A 313 10.47 1.94 9.92
C LEU A 313 11.08 2.87 8.86
N VAL A 314 12.29 2.54 8.39
CA VAL A 314 12.98 3.27 7.31
C VAL A 314 12.15 3.28 6.02
N LEU A 315 11.52 2.16 5.65
CA LEU A 315 10.66 2.07 4.47
C LEU A 315 9.35 2.87 4.64
N VAL A 316 8.74 2.83 5.83
CA VAL A 316 7.55 3.63 6.16
C VAL A 316 7.87 5.11 6.07
N MET A 317 9.01 5.57 6.61
CA MET A 317 9.45 6.95 6.48
C MET A 317 9.72 7.38 5.03
N ALA A 318 10.30 6.49 4.21
CA ALA A 318 10.42 6.73 2.76
C ALA A 318 9.06 6.86 2.06
N GLY A 319 8.09 6.02 2.45
CA GLY A 319 6.71 6.13 1.98
C GLY A 319 6.03 7.44 2.40
N LEU A 320 6.19 7.85 3.67
CA LEU A 320 5.64 9.10 4.20
C LEU A 320 6.26 10.33 3.51
N ARG A 321 7.59 10.40 3.37
CA ARG A 321 8.24 11.50 2.64
C ARG A 321 7.83 11.55 1.16
N PHE A 322 7.60 10.40 0.52
CA PHE A 322 7.15 10.32 -0.87
C PHE A 322 5.69 10.76 -1.05
N LEU A 323 4.80 10.35 -0.15
CA LEU A 323 3.35 10.58 -0.28
C LEU A 323 2.89 11.90 0.35
N ALA A 324 3.57 12.37 1.40
CA ALA A 324 3.13 13.45 2.28
C ALA A 324 4.24 14.50 2.54
N PRO A 325 4.90 15.06 1.51
CA PRO A 325 6.12 15.85 1.67
C PRO A 325 5.99 17.14 2.50
N ASN A 326 4.75 17.62 2.72
CA ASN A 326 4.47 18.83 3.51
C ASN A 326 3.95 18.53 4.93
N LYS A 327 3.79 17.25 5.30
CA LYS A 327 3.15 16.84 6.56
C LYS A 327 4.19 16.26 7.51
N GLU A 328 4.43 17.00 8.59
CA GLU A 328 5.13 16.46 9.76
C GLU A 328 4.21 15.49 10.51
N PHE A 329 4.74 14.30 10.80
CA PHE A 329 4.09 13.27 11.62
C PHE A 329 4.84 13.15 12.95
N THR A 330 4.09 12.90 14.02
CA THR A 330 4.66 12.61 15.33
C THR A 330 5.38 11.26 15.34
N PRO A 331 6.37 11.05 16.23
CA PRO A 331 6.99 9.74 16.45
C PRO A 331 5.96 8.61 16.67
N THR A 332 4.89 8.90 17.41
CA THR A 332 3.78 7.97 17.66
C THR A 332 3.06 7.58 16.36
N GLU A 333 2.70 8.53 15.48
CA GLU A 333 2.08 8.22 14.18
C GLU A 333 3.00 7.36 13.30
N ILE A 334 4.29 7.71 13.20
CA ILE A 334 5.27 6.97 12.38
C ILE A 334 5.43 5.53 12.89
N ILE A 335 5.51 5.34 14.21
CA ILE A 335 5.58 4.01 14.81
C ILE A 335 4.23 3.29 14.63
N ASN A 336 3.08 3.93 14.78
CA ASN A 336 1.77 3.29 14.55
C ASN A 336 1.64 2.70 13.14
N PHE A 337 2.06 3.45 12.12
CA PHE A 337 2.12 2.94 10.73
C PHE A 337 3.09 1.76 10.59
N THR A 338 4.24 1.82 11.27
CA THR A 338 5.23 0.74 11.25
C THR A 338 4.73 -0.50 11.99
N HIS A 339 4.14 -0.35 13.16
CA HIS A 339 3.70 -1.42 14.06
C HIS A 339 2.51 -2.19 13.50
N THR A 340 1.57 -1.50 12.83
CA THR A 340 0.42 -2.09 12.14
C THR A 340 0.80 -2.83 10.84
N ALA A 341 2.00 -2.60 10.29
CA ALA A 341 2.59 -3.39 9.21
C ALA A 341 3.55 -4.49 9.71
N TRP A 342 4.21 -4.26 10.86
CA TRP A 342 5.17 -5.17 11.48
C TRP A 342 4.50 -6.39 12.12
N LEU A 343 3.52 -6.18 13.01
CA LEU A 343 2.88 -7.27 13.76
C LEU A 343 2.20 -8.34 12.87
N PRO A 344 1.54 -8.00 11.75
CA PRO A 344 0.90 -9.01 10.90
C PRO A 344 1.84 -9.65 9.86
N GLY A 345 3.04 -9.10 9.67
CA GLY A 345 3.97 -9.46 8.59
C GLY A 345 3.86 -8.57 7.34
N PRO A 346 4.93 -7.89 6.90
CA PRO A 346 4.91 -7.03 5.70
C PRO A 346 4.94 -7.82 4.38
N GLU A 347 5.25 -9.11 4.39
CA GLU A 347 5.43 -9.94 3.20
C GLU A 347 4.15 -10.11 2.36
N GLY A 348 2.97 -10.04 3.00
CA GLY A 348 1.69 -10.03 2.29
C GLY A 348 1.55 -8.82 1.36
N ALA A 349 1.81 -7.63 1.90
CA ALA A 349 1.79 -6.37 1.17
C ALA A 349 2.85 -6.33 0.06
N MET A 350 4.08 -6.81 0.33
CA MET A 350 5.15 -6.86 -0.67
C MET A 350 4.82 -7.77 -1.85
N ASN A 351 4.22 -8.94 -1.58
CA ASN A 351 3.76 -9.86 -2.63
C ASN A 351 2.60 -9.26 -3.44
N PHE A 352 1.62 -8.62 -2.78
CA PHE A 352 0.52 -7.92 -3.46
C PHE A 352 1.04 -6.81 -4.38
N TRP A 353 1.96 -5.97 -3.88
CA TRP A 353 2.56 -4.87 -4.62
C TRP A 353 3.33 -5.34 -5.85
N ALA A 354 4.14 -6.39 -5.71
CA ALA A 354 4.95 -6.91 -6.80
C ALA A 354 4.15 -7.67 -7.85
N TYR A 355 3.11 -8.41 -7.45
CA TYR A 355 2.13 -8.93 -8.40
C TYR A 355 1.56 -7.76 -9.22
N CYS A 356 1.04 -6.71 -8.56
CA CYS A 356 0.44 -5.56 -9.24
C CYS A 356 1.45 -4.73 -10.07
N SER A 357 2.75 -4.76 -9.72
CA SER A 357 3.82 -4.04 -10.45
C SER A 357 4.30 -4.76 -11.71
N ASN A 358 4.05 -6.07 -11.81
CA ASN A 358 4.42 -6.89 -12.96
C ASN A 358 3.23 -7.30 -13.82
N HIS A 359 2.04 -7.42 -13.22
CA HIS A 359 0.78 -7.73 -13.91
C HIS A 359 -0.10 -6.48 -14.00
N THR A 360 -0.49 -6.14 -15.23
CA THR A 360 -1.56 -5.17 -15.51
C THR A 360 -2.72 -5.96 -16.10
N GLU A 361 -3.77 -6.19 -15.33
CA GLU A 361 -4.91 -7.00 -15.75
C GLU A 361 -5.68 -6.27 -16.85
N LYS A 362 -5.53 -6.75 -18.09
CA LYS A 362 -6.27 -6.19 -19.23
C LYS A 362 -7.73 -6.57 -19.08
N SER A 363 -8.65 -5.60 -19.06
CA SER A 363 -10.08 -5.89 -19.05
C SER A 363 -10.51 -6.53 -20.37
N LEU A 364 -10.50 -7.87 -20.42
CA LEU A 364 -10.88 -8.66 -21.60
C LEU A 364 -12.34 -8.46 -22.03
N VAL A 365 -13.20 -8.05 -21.10
CA VAL A 365 -14.60 -7.70 -21.36
C VAL A 365 -14.73 -6.19 -21.39
N LYS A 366 -15.28 -5.65 -22.49
CA LYS A 366 -15.76 -4.27 -22.56
C LYS A 366 -17.21 -4.24 -22.09
N SER A 367 -17.50 -3.52 -21.00
CA SER A 367 -18.88 -3.21 -20.66
C SER A 367 -19.53 -2.37 -21.77
N PRO A 368 -20.78 -2.65 -22.19
CA PRO A 368 -21.50 -1.79 -23.12
C PRO A 368 -21.90 -0.44 -22.48
N VAL A 369 -22.01 -0.38 -21.16
CA VAL A 369 -22.32 0.83 -20.39
C VAL A 369 -21.02 1.37 -19.78
N LYS A 370 -20.74 2.66 -20.02
CA LYS A 370 -19.64 3.37 -19.33
C LYS A 370 -20.04 3.58 -17.87
N PRO A 371 -19.20 3.22 -16.89
CA PRO A 371 -19.57 3.39 -15.49
C PRO A 371 -19.50 4.86 -15.08
N ARG A 372 -20.33 5.21 -14.10
CA ARG A 372 -20.53 6.59 -13.64
C ARG A 372 -19.39 7.00 -12.71
N VAL A 373 -18.69 8.06 -13.07
CA VAL A 373 -17.48 8.52 -12.36
C VAL A 373 -17.55 10.00 -12.04
N VAL A 374 -17.12 10.35 -10.83
CA VAL A 374 -16.74 11.71 -10.43
C VAL A 374 -15.23 11.76 -10.23
N LEU A 375 -14.60 12.83 -10.70
CA LEU A 375 -13.14 13.01 -10.60
C LEU A 375 -12.75 14.16 -9.69
N THR A 376 -11.65 13.98 -8.95
CA THR A 376 -10.83 15.10 -8.46
C THR A 376 -9.47 15.06 -9.14
N VAL A 377 -9.02 16.21 -9.67
CA VAL A 377 -7.64 16.39 -10.17
C VAL A 377 -6.97 17.58 -9.51
N PHE A 378 -5.64 17.49 -9.42
CA PHE A 378 -4.75 18.47 -8.79
C PHE A 378 -3.99 19.23 -9.87
N LEU A 379 -4.08 20.55 -9.88
CA LEU A 379 -3.51 21.40 -10.94
C LEU A 379 -1.99 21.57 -10.82
N GLY A 380 -1.40 21.23 -9.67
CA GLY A 380 0.00 21.52 -9.34
C GLY A 380 0.14 22.85 -8.61
N ASN A 381 1.39 23.30 -8.42
CA ASN A 381 1.67 24.54 -7.71
C ASN A 381 1.43 25.76 -8.62
N ASP A 382 0.52 26.63 -8.19
CA ASP A 382 0.23 27.95 -8.81
C ASP A 382 1.30 29.02 -8.45
N GLU A 383 2.57 28.62 -8.32
CA GLU A 383 3.69 29.55 -8.13
C GLU A 383 3.96 30.30 -9.46
N PRO A 384 3.72 31.63 -9.54
CA PRO A 384 4.04 32.38 -10.73
C PRO A 384 5.56 32.52 -10.81
N ALA A 385 6.17 31.99 -11.87
CA ALA A 385 7.62 32.06 -12.06
C ALA A 385 8.12 33.52 -12.00
N ILE A 386 8.71 33.90 -10.86
CA ILE A 386 9.11 35.28 -10.57
C ILE A 386 10.15 35.71 -11.60
N THR A 387 9.77 36.63 -12.48
CA THR A 387 10.68 37.26 -13.44
C THR A 387 11.50 38.35 -12.75
N GLY A 388 12.35 37.92 -11.82
CA GLY A 388 13.30 38.75 -11.07
C GLY A 388 14.71 38.19 -11.18
N GLY A 389 15.67 39.01 -11.62
CA GLY A 389 17.07 38.62 -11.80
C GLY A 389 17.85 38.54 -10.49
N GLY A 390 17.44 37.66 -9.56
CA GLY A 390 18.16 37.37 -8.32
C GLY A 390 19.35 36.42 -8.54
N SER A 391 20.39 36.55 -7.71
CA SER A 391 21.56 35.66 -7.76
C SER A 391 21.18 34.22 -7.35
N ARG A 392 21.79 33.24 -8.02
CA ARG A 392 21.49 31.81 -7.86
C ARG A 392 22.43 31.16 -6.81
N ALA A 393 22.51 31.75 -5.62
CA ALA A 393 23.46 31.36 -4.57
C ALA A 393 22.80 31.07 -3.22
N ASP A 394 21.75 31.79 -2.84
CA ASP A 394 21.31 31.89 -1.43
C ASP A 394 20.00 31.14 -1.12
N VAL A 395 19.59 30.18 -1.96
CA VAL A 395 18.30 29.44 -1.82
C VAL A 395 18.49 27.99 -1.35
N ASP A 396 19.67 27.41 -1.53
CA ASP A 396 19.93 25.97 -1.35
C ASP A 396 20.06 25.52 0.13
N ALA A 397 19.68 26.37 1.10
CA ALA A 397 19.79 26.11 2.53
C ALA A 397 18.49 25.64 3.22
N ALA A 398 17.33 25.78 2.58
CA ALA A 398 16.01 25.55 3.21
C ALA A 398 15.03 24.69 2.40
N GLY A 399 15.40 24.24 1.20
CA GLY A 399 14.55 23.43 0.33
C GLY A 399 15.27 22.19 -0.19
N GLY A 400 15.09 21.06 0.49
CA GLY A 400 15.62 19.77 0.01
C GLY A 400 14.98 19.39 -1.33
N GLY A 401 15.81 19.17 -2.37
CA GLY A 401 15.36 18.90 -3.73
C GLY A 401 14.31 17.80 -3.80
N ASP A 402 13.19 18.09 -4.47
CA ASP A 402 11.99 17.24 -4.46
C ASP A 402 12.10 16.12 -5.52
N VAL A 403 13.13 15.28 -5.37
CA VAL A 403 13.59 14.25 -6.34
C VAL A 403 12.50 13.25 -6.76
N PHE A 404 11.44 13.13 -5.96
CA PHE A 404 10.34 12.19 -6.16
C PHE A 404 9.06 12.82 -6.76
N ASP A 405 9.00 14.15 -6.87
CA ASP A 405 7.79 14.91 -7.22
C ASP A 405 7.51 14.99 -8.73
N SER A 406 6.99 13.91 -9.32
CA SER A 406 6.56 13.96 -10.74
C SER A 406 5.42 12.99 -11.11
N SER A 407 4.32 13.01 -10.35
CA SER A 407 3.02 12.54 -10.88
C SER A 407 2.63 13.39 -12.11
N PRO A 408 2.42 12.81 -13.31
CA PRO A 408 2.09 13.58 -14.50
C PRO A 408 0.63 14.07 -14.48
N TYR A 409 0.40 15.35 -14.82
CA TYR A 409 -0.95 15.92 -14.84
C TYR A 409 -1.85 15.22 -15.86
N SER A 410 -2.94 14.64 -15.36
CA SER A 410 -3.91 13.88 -16.13
C SER A 410 -5.16 14.72 -16.39
N CYS A 411 -5.43 15.06 -17.66
CA CYS A 411 -6.52 15.98 -17.99
C CYS A 411 -7.90 15.29 -17.86
N PRO A 412 -8.85 15.82 -17.06
CA PRO A 412 -10.15 15.18 -16.81
C PRO A 412 -10.96 14.83 -18.05
N ALA A 413 -10.85 15.62 -19.12
CA ALA A 413 -11.60 15.38 -20.35
C ALA A 413 -11.23 14.06 -21.05
N TRP A 414 -10.02 13.52 -20.84
CA TRP A 414 -9.61 12.22 -21.38
C TRP A 414 -10.43 11.05 -20.79
N ALA A 415 -10.93 11.22 -19.56
CA ALA A 415 -11.78 10.24 -18.86
C ALA A 415 -13.03 9.84 -19.66
N LYS A 416 -13.56 10.75 -20.50
CA LYS A 416 -14.74 10.53 -21.35
C LYS A 416 -14.59 9.40 -22.35
N THR A 417 -13.37 8.95 -22.63
CA THR A 417 -13.11 7.74 -23.43
C THR A 417 -13.72 6.49 -22.77
N ARG A 418 -13.48 6.30 -21.46
CA ARG A 418 -13.86 5.13 -20.68
C ARG A 418 -15.13 5.30 -19.85
N TYR A 419 -15.34 6.48 -19.27
CA TYR A 419 -16.30 6.70 -18.18
C TYR A 419 -17.44 7.63 -18.58
N ASP A 420 -18.57 7.50 -17.89
CA ASP A 420 -19.61 8.54 -17.87
C ASP A 420 -19.27 9.55 -16.78
N LEU A 421 -18.78 10.72 -17.20
CA LEU A 421 -18.15 11.71 -16.32
C LEU A 421 -19.19 12.68 -15.76
N LEU A 422 -19.80 12.32 -14.63
CA LEU A 422 -20.88 13.10 -14.01
C LEU A 422 -20.41 14.47 -13.48
N ARG A 423 -19.20 14.54 -12.91
CA ARG A 423 -18.64 15.76 -12.31
C ARG A 423 -17.11 15.72 -12.28
N THR A 424 -16.50 16.90 -12.26
CA THR A 424 -15.04 17.07 -12.10
C THR A 424 -14.74 18.22 -11.15
N PHE A 425 -14.16 17.89 -10.00
CA PHE A 425 -13.51 18.82 -9.11
C PHE A 425 -12.06 19.08 -9.58
N ARG A 426 -11.59 20.31 -9.36
CA ARG A 426 -10.22 20.74 -9.65
C ARG A 426 -9.70 21.45 -8.41
N THR A 427 -8.51 21.07 -7.98
CA THR A 427 -7.90 21.56 -6.75
C THR A 427 -6.52 22.13 -7.07
N SER A 428 -6.16 23.27 -6.47
CA SER A 428 -4.80 23.80 -6.51
C SER A 428 -3.85 23.00 -5.62
N GLY A 429 -2.56 23.05 -5.94
CA GLY A 429 -1.49 22.33 -5.24
C GLY A 429 -1.31 20.88 -5.72
N LYS A 430 -0.49 20.14 -4.97
CA LYS A 430 -0.26 18.69 -5.08
C LYS A 430 -1.37 17.90 -4.39
N PRO A 431 -1.51 16.58 -4.65
CA PRO A 431 -2.40 15.73 -3.88
C PRO A 431 -1.95 15.55 -2.42
N GLY A 432 -0.66 15.26 -2.18
CA GLY A 432 -0.19 14.85 -0.85
C GLY A 432 -0.86 13.55 -0.37
N LEU A 433 -0.79 13.29 0.94
CA LEU A 433 -1.47 12.18 1.60
C LEU A 433 -2.82 12.69 2.15
N LEU A 434 -3.78 12.79 1.24
CA LEU A 434 -5.07 13.48 1.39
C LEU A 434 -5.84 13.16 2.68
N ALA A 435 -5.79 11.93 3.18
CA ALA A 435 -6.46 11.55 4.42
C ALA A 435 -5.95 12.29 5.67
N TRP A 436 -4.74 12.87 5.67
CA TRP A 436 -4.21 13.69 6.77
C TRP A 436 -4.01 15.15 6.39
N GLU A 437 -3.63 15.43 5.14
CA GLU A 437 -3.42 16.81 4.68
C GLU A 437 -4.74 17.52 4.33
N ARG A 438 -5.66 16.82 3.65
CA ARG A 438 -6.83 17.44 2.98
C ARG A 438 -8.06 16.50 2.89
N PRO A 439 -8.58 15.99 4.02
CA PRO A 439 -9.67 15.01 4.00
C PRO A 439 -11.00 15.59 3.47
N GLU A 440 -11.14 16.93 3.47
CA GLU A 440 -12.27 17.63 2.87
C GLU A 440 -12.42 17.36 1.37
N ILE A 441 -11.32 17.03 0.68
CA ILE A 441 -11.35 16.68 -0.75
C ILE A 441 -12.06 15.34 -0.97
N ILE A 442 -11.81 14.36 -0.11
CA ILE A 442 -12.44 13.04 -0.19
C ILE A 442 -13.93 13.20 0.13
N ALA A 443 -14.25 13.89 1.23
CA ALA A 443 -15.63 14.18 1.64
C ALA A 443 -16.44 14.95 0.56
N ASN A 444 -15.91 16.05 0.03
CA ASN A 444 -16.60 16.82 -1.02
C ASN A 444 -16.73 16.03 -2.33
N GLY A 445 -15.77 15.16 -2.64
CA GLY A 445 -15.81 14.26 -3.78
C GLY A 445 -16.94 13.23 -3.70
N VAL A 446 -17.04 12.49 -2.58
CA VAL A 446 -18.10 11.47 -2.40
C VAL A 446 -19.48 12.08 -2.18
N ARG A 447 -19.60 13.22 -1.49
CA ARG A 447 -20.87 13.97 -1.39
C ARG A 447 -21.28 14.50 -2.77
N GLY A 448 -20.31 14.95 -3.58
CA GLY A 448 -20.52 15.35 -4.97
C GLY A 448 -20.92 14.20 -5.90
N LEU A 449 -20.42 12.98 -5.65
CA LEU A 449 -20.81 11.75 -6.32
C LEU A 449 -22.23 11.32 -5.93
N ALA A 450 -22.56 11.24 -4.64
CA ALA A 450 -23.89 10.90 -4.15
C ALA A 450 -24.96 11.84 -4.74
N ALA A 451 -24.75 13.15 -4.64
CA ALA A 451 -25.65 14.15 -5.23
C ALA A 451 -25.71 14.10 -6.76
N ALA A 452 -24.77 13.45 -7.45
CA ALA A 452 -24.82 13.24 -8.90
C ALA A 452 -25.55 11.93 -9.27
N VAL A 453 -25.26 10.82 -8.55
CA VAL A 453 -25.89 9.51 -8.79
C VAL A 453 -27.38 9.53 -8.41
N LEU A 454 -27.76 10.16 -7.29
CA LEU A 454 -29.18 10.30 -6.88
C LEU A 454 -30.06 11.00 -7.94
N ARG A 455 -29.49 11.81 -8.84
CA ARG A 455 -30.23 12.45 -9.94
C ARG A 455 -30.48 11.54 -11.15
N VAL A 456 -29.80 10.40 -11.24
CA VAL A 456 -29.81 9.49 -12.41
C VAL A 456 -30.08 8.02 -12.06
N ASP A 457 -30.05 7.65 -10.78
CA ASP A 457 -30.28 6.29 -10.29
C ASP A 457 -30.89 6.32 -8.88
N SER A 458 -32.20 6.10 -8.79
CA SER A 458 -32.94 6.10 -7.52
C SER A 458 -32.67 4.86 -6.66
N ARG A 459 -32.01 3.82 -7.18
CA ARG A 459 -31.63 2.62 -6.42
C ARG A 459 -30.74 2.96 -5.22
N LEU A 460 -29.92 4.00 -5.35
CA LEU A 460 -29.02 4.46 -4.29
C LEU A 460 -29.76 4.97 -3.03
N ALA A 461 -31.01 5.44 -3.19
CA ALA A 461 -31.83 5.92 -2.07
C ALA A 461 -32.60 4.80 -1.34
N ARG A 462 -32.53 3.55 -1.82
CA ARG A 462 -33.24 2.38 -1.25
C ARG A 462 -32.26 1.40 -0.59
N SER A 463 -31.26 1.93 0.11
CA SER A 463 -30.08 1.20 0.57
C SER A 463 -30.27 0.31 1.80
N LEU A 464 -31.38 0.43 2.53
CA LEU A 464 -31.71 -0.43 3.67
C LEU A 464 -33.20 -0.78 3.72
N GLU A 465 -33.51 -2.07 3.69
CA GLU A 465 -34.52 -2.64 4.59
C GLU A 465 -33.79 -3.05 5.88
N PRO A 466 -34.45 -3.06 7.06
CA PRO A 466 -33.76 -3.28 8.32
C PRO A 466 -33.24 -4.73 8.42
N MET A 467 -31.92 -4.90 8.27
CA MET A 467 -31.19 -6.07 8.76
C MET A 467 -31.60 -6.31 10.22
N SER A 468 -32.06 -7.52 10.53
CA SER A 468 -32.51 -7.90 11.86
C SER A 468 -31.37 -7.83 12.87
N GLU A 469 -31.60 -7.05 13.92
CA GLU A 469 -30.67 -6.72 15.01
C GLU A 469 -29.45 -5.86 14.61
N PRO A 470 -29.15 -4.77 15.36
CA PRO A 470 -27.83 -4.18 15.31
C PRO A 470 -26.84 -5.14 15.99
N VAL A 471 -25.69 -5.40 15.37
CA VAL A 471 -24.56 -5.97 16.12
C VAL A 471 -24.23 -4.98 17.24
N PRO A 472 -24.25 -5.40 18.53
CA PRO A 472 -24.25 -4.46 19.64
C PRO A 472 -22.98 -3.62 19.65
N SER A 473 -23.15 -2.30 19.53
CA SER A 473 -22.12 -1.33 19.89
C SER A 473 -21.72 -1.54 21.34
N GLY A 474 -20.42 -1.42 21.63
CA GLY A 474 -19.79 -2.02 22.81
C GLY A 474 -20.40 -1.59 24.15
N GLN A 475 -21.28 -2.42 24.70
CA GLN A 475 -21.75 -2.27 26.07
C GLN A 475 -20.76 -2.97 27.02
N GLN A 476 -20.23 -2.23 27.99
CA GLN A 476 -19.23 -2.74 28.94
C GLN A 476 -19.80 -3.90 29.78
N VAL A 477 -19.43 -5.13 29.44
CA VAL A 477 -19.58 -6.27 30.35
C VAL A 477 -18.45 -6.18 31.39
N VAL A 478 -18.74 -5.52 32.51
CA VAL A 478 -17.87 -5.54 33.69
C VAL A 478 -17.92 -6.94 34.29
N ALA A 479 -17.05 -7.82 33.79
CA ALA A 479 -16.86 -9.16 34.33
C ALA A 479 -16.28 -9.04 35.74
N SER A 480 -17.09 -9.36 36.76
CA SER A 480 -16.68 -9.34 38.16
C SER A 480 -15.52 -10.31 38.41
N VAL A 481 -14.46 -9.82 39.07
CA VAL A 481 -13.23 -10.60 39.32
C VAL A 481 -13.53 -11.80 40.22
N GLY A 482 -13.56 -13.00 39.62
CA GLY A 482 -13.59 -14.27 40.33
C GLY A 482 -12.17 -14.76 40.62
N THR A 483 -11.72 -14.64 41.86
CA THR A 483 -10.37 -15.08 42.27
C THR A 483 -10.24 -16.61 42.26
N VAL A 484 -9.28 -17.15 41.52
CA VAL A 484 -8.92 -18.58 41.49
C VAL A 484 -7.41 -18.72 41.80
N PRO A 485 -6.96 -19.71 42.60
CA PRO A 485 -5.56 -19.81 43.04
C PRO A 485 -4.59 -20.25 41.93
N PRO A 486 -3.28 -19.98 42.07
CA PRO A 486 -2.28 -20.32 41.05
C PRO A 486 -2.03 -21.83 40.99
N GLY A 487 -2.24 -22.43 39.82
CA GLY A 487 -1.92 -23.81 39.51
C GLY A 487 -1.31 -23.94 38.11
N LYS A 488 -0.03 -24.32 38.07
CA LYS A 488 0.78 -24.78 36.92
C LYS A 488 0.25 -24.51 35.51
N GLU A 489 0.97 -23.66 34.77
CA GLU A 489 0.88 -23.60 33.31
C GLU A 489 1.31 -24.95 32.71
N GLU A 490 0.48 -25.55 31.87
CA GLU A 490 0.83 -26.67 30.99
C GLU A 490 1.05 -26.16 29.56
N GLU A 491 2.05 -26.69 28.85
CA GLU A 491 2.42 -26.22 27.51
C GLU A 491 1.45 -26.72 26.41
N GLU A 492 0.43 -25.93 26.07
CA GLU A 492 -0.30 -26.14 24.81
C GLU A 492 0.59 -25.77 23.62
N GLY A 493 1.12 -26.79 22.95
CA GLY A 493 1.99 -26.64 21.77
C GLY A 493 1.26 -26.04 20.57
N GLY A 494 1.63 -24.82 20.19
CA GLY A 494 1.19 -24.21 18.94
C GLY A 494 1.63 -25.02 17.71
N PRO A 495 0.88 -25.00 16.60
CA PRO A 495 1.12 -25.87 15.44
C PRO A 495 2.48 -25.59 14.80
N GLN A 496 3.35 -26.61 14.77
CA GLN A 496 4.59 -26.55 14.00
C GLN A 496 4.29 -26.48 12.49
N PRO A 497 5.07 -25.71 11.71
CA PRO A 497 5.03 -25.84 10.25
C PRO A 497 5.52 -27.25 9.85
N PRO A 498 4.95 -27.87 8.80
CA PRO A 498 5.40 -29.18 8.36
C PRO A 498 6.85 -29.11 7.89
N MET A 499 7.72 -29.93 8.48
CA MET A 499 9.09 -30.11 7.99
C MET A 499 9.05 -30.73 6.60
N SER A 500 9.51 -29.99 5.59
CA SER A 500 9.83 -30.57 4.30
C SER A 500 11.15 -31.34 4.43
N GLU A 501 11.09 -32.66 4.36
CA GLU A 501 12.29 -33.50 4.24
C GLU A 501 13.05 -33.12 2.95
N TRP A 502 14.29 -32.66 3.10
CA TRP A 502 15.18 -32.48 1.95
C TRP A 502 15.79 -33.84 1.59
N PRO A 503 15.71 -34.29 0.32
CA PRO A 503 16.21 -35.60 -0.06
C PRO A 503 17.74 -35.65 -0.04
N ASP A 504 18.30 -36.52 0.80
CA ASP A 504 19.73 -36.73 0.99
C ASP A 504 20.39 -37.28 -0.29
N SER A 505 21.02 -36.40 -1.08
CA SER A 505 21.57 -36.73 -2.41
C SER A 505 23.08 -37.02 -2.38
N GLN A 506 23.48 -38.06 -1.63
CA GLN A 506 24.82 -38.66 -1.73
C GLN A 506 25.02 -39.30 -3.11
N PRO A 507 26.08 -38.96 -3.87
CA PRO A 507 26.24 -39.41 -5.26
C PRO A 507 26.74 -40.86 -5.36
N LYS A 508 25.96 -41.74 -6.01
CA LYS A 508 26.42 -43.08 -6.39
C LYS A 508 27.12 -43.07 -7.77
N PRO A 509 28.27 -43.75 -7.94
CA PRO A 509 29.00 -43.77 -9.20
C PRO A 509 28.33 -44.65 -10.26
N SER A 510 28.39 -44.23 -11.53
CA SER A 510 27.86 -44.97 -12.67
C SER A 510 28.90 -45.90 -13.33
N PRO A 511 28.51 -47.13 -13.75
CA PRO A 511 29.42 -48.08 -14.40
C PRO A 511 29.65 -47.77 -15.89
N LYS A 512 30.73 -48.32 -16.47
CA LYS A 512 31.18 -48.01 -17.83
C LYS A 512 30.63 -48.96 -18.91
N ALA A 513 30.16 -48.36 -19.99
CA ALA A 513 30.36 -48.69 -21.41
C ALA A 513 30.16 -50.13 -21.95
N SER A 514 29.30 -50.24 -22.96
CA SER A 514 29.59 -50.94 -24.23
C SER A 514 28.62 -50.46 -25.35
N GLY A 515 29.01 -50.57 -26.63
CA GLY A 515 28.14 -50.28 -27.79
C GLY A 515 28.54 -49.07 -28.65
N GLN A 516 28.88 -49.34 -29.91
CA GLN A 516 29.17 -48.41 -31.02
C GLN A 516 28.75 -49.13 -32.34
N PRO A 517 28.71 -48.50 -33.55
CA PRO A 517 28.83 -47.07 -33.88
C PRO A 517 27.85 -46.53 -34.98
N SER A 518 27.83 -45.19 -35.15
CA SER A 518 27.86 -44.49 -36.48
C SER A 518 26.63 -44.46 -37.44
N PRO A 519 26.58 -43.55 -38.47
CA PRO A 519 27.24 -42.23 -38.62
C PRO A 519 26.52 -41.10 -39.46
N VAL A 520 27.19 -39.93 -39.54
CA VAL A 520 27.17 -38.86 -40.59
C VAL A 520 25.92 -37.96 -40.79
N LYS A 521 26.06 -36.65 -40.50
CA LYS A 521 26.20 -35.58 -41.54
C LYS A 521 26.84 -34.27 -41.02
N LYS A 522 27.73 -33.69 -41.85
CA LYS A 522 28.33 -32.33 -41.76
C LYS A 522 27.50 -31.40 -42.70
N ALA A 523 27.56 -30.07 -42.72
CA ALA A 523 28.17 -29.00 -41.90
C ALA A 523 27.09 -27.86 -41.77
N THR A 524 27.26 -26.54 -41.57
CA THR A 524 28.36 -25.52 -41.48
C THR A 524 27.71 -24.27 -40.79
N GLY A 525 28.36 -23.27 -40.20
CA GLY A 525 29.77 -22.97 -39.94
C GLY A 525 30.11 -21.49 -40.26
N HIS A 526 30.22 -20.63 -39.24
CA HIS A 526 30.95 -19.34 -39.21
C HIS A 526 31.14 -18.87 -37.76
N VAL A 527 32.26 -18.19 -37.46
CA VAL A 527 32.65 -17.76 -36.09
C VAL A 527 33.40 -16.42 -36.13
N ASN A 528 33.08 -15.54 -35.19
CA ASN A 528 33.93 -14.54 -34.52
C ASN A 528 33.43 -14.53 -33.05
N GLY A 529 34.23 -14.51 -31.98
CA GLY A 529 35.45 -13.76 -31.72
C GLY A 529 35.06 -12.47 -30.96
N VAL A 530 35.59 -12.10 -29.78
CA VAL A 530 36.69 -12.61 -28.92
C VAL A 530 36.41 -12.21 -27.45
N GLY A 531 36.96 -12.90 -26.45
CA GLY A 531 37.14 -12.32 -25.10
C GLY A 531 37.05 -13.28 -23.91
N ASN A 532 38.18 -13.77 -23.40
CA ASN A 532 38.28 -14.49 -22.13
C ASN A 532 38.92 -13.62 -21.03
N VAL A 533 38.42 -13.72 -19.79
CA VAL A 533 39.18 -13.39 -18.57
C VAL A 533 39.07 -14.58 -17.61
N ARG A 534 40.16 -14.93 -16.94
CA ARG A 534 40.34 -16.20 -16.22
C ARG A 534 40.50 -15.94 -14.72
N VAL A 535 39.63 -16.53 -13.91
CA VAL A 535 39.80 -16.56 -12.44
C VAL A 535 40.76 -17.71 -12.08
N THR A 536 41.69 -17.46 -11.17
CA THR A 536 42.66 -18.44 -10.67
C THR A 536 42.52 -18.62 -9.16
N THR A 537 42.24 -19.85 -8.73
CA THR A 537 42.20 -20.25 -7.31
C THR A 537 43.32 -21.26 -7.04
N SER A 538 44.20 -20.97 -6.10
CA SER A 538 45.26 -21.88 -5.65
C SER A 538 44.88 -22.55 -4.33
N PRO A 539 45.13 -23.87 -4.14
CA PRO A 539 44.84 -24.58 -2.90
C PRO A 539 45.94 -24.39 -1.84
N VAL A 540 45.65 -24.81 -0.60
CA VAL A 540 46.55 -24.77 0.56
C VAL A 540 46.74 -26.18 1.13
N THR A 541 47.96 -26.52 1.53
CA THR A 541 48.32 -27.67 2.37
C THR A 541 49.49 -27.30 3.31
N PRO A 542 49.71 -28.03 4.44
CA PRO A 542 50.25 -27.39 5.66
C PRO A 542 51.49 -28.06 6.30
N GLU A 543 52.12 -27.35 7.24
CA GLU A 543 52.77 -27.85 8.47
C GLU A 543 52.97 -26.63 9.43
N ALA A 544 52.73 -26.73 10.74
CA ALA A 544 53.67 -27.03 11.84
C ALA A 544 54.89 -26.09 11.95
N SER A 545 55.35 -25.61 13.12
CA SER A 545 54.83 -25.64 14.51
C SER A 545 55.73 -24.75 15.40
N GLU A 546 55.21 -24.07 16.45
CA GLU A 546 55.87 -23.81 17.76
C GLU A 546 55.07 -22.82 18.65
N THR A 547 55.45 -22.69 19.93
CA THR A 547 54.80 -21.87 20.99
C THR A 547 55.88 -21.21 21.89
N PRO A 548 55.53 -20.51 22.99
CA PRO A 548 55.06 -19.12 23.01
C PRO A 548 56.02 -18.18 23.77
N VAL A 549 55.75 -16.86 23.77
CA VAL A 549 56.42 -15.88 24.65
C VAL A 549 55.39 -15.00 25.36
N LEU A 550 55.64 -14.70 26.64
CA LEU A 550 54.72 -14.04 27.56
C LEU A 550 55.49 -13.10 28.50
N LEU A 551 55.01 -11.85 28.65
CA LEU A 551 55.33 -10.83 29.69
C LEU A 551 54.23 -9.76 29.55
N GLN A 552 53.32 -9.53 30.52
CA GLN A 552 53.50 -8.84 31.81
C GLN A 552 54.10 -7.42 31.70
N SER A 553 53.68 -6.37 32.41
CA SER A 553 52.51 -6.02 33.26
C SER A 553 52.99 -4.97 34.28
N THR A 554 52.47 -3.73 34.27
CA THR A 554 52.48 -2.82 35.45
C THR A 554 51.54 -1.60 35.31
N GLY A 555 50.84 -1.26 36.39
CA GLY A 555 50.39 0.12 36.74
C GLY A 555 51.10 0.58 38.03
N PRO A 556 50.61 1.53 38.87
CA PRO A 556 49.43 2.42 38.80
C PRO A 556 49.86 3.92 38.61
N GLY A 557 49.04 4.98 38.75
CA GLY A 557 47.58 5.13 38.92
C GLY A 557 47.16 6.12 40.04
N LEU A 558 46.86 7.38 39.69
CA LEU A 558 46.21 8.47 40.48
C LEU A 558 45.32 9.26 39.48
N VAL A 559 44.07 9.68 39.68
CA VAL A 559 43.23 10.18 40.81
C VAL A 559 43.15 11.71 40.88
N ALA A 560 41.93 12.24 40.66
CA ALA A 560 41.46 13.63 40.82
C ALA A 560 42.07 14.68 39.84
N THR A 561 41.48 15.86 39.57
CA THR A 561 40.31 16.56 40.17
C THR A 561 39.30 17.06 39.12
N ALA A 562 38.08 17.43 39.55
CA ALA A 562 37.13 18.22 38.76
C ALA A 562 37.30 19.73 39.02
N GLY A 563 36.88 20.60 38.09
CA GLY A 563 36.91 22.06 38.29
C GLY A 563 36.43 22.91 37.11
N THR A 564 35.17 23.34 37.16
CA THR A 564 34.59 24.58 36.59
C THR A 564 35.22 25.22 35.34
N SER A 565 34.46 25.23 34.24
CA SER A 565 33.88 26.45 33.63
C SER A 565 32.70 26.06 32.73
#